data_AF-A0A955EFM7-F1
#
_entry.id   AF-A0A955EFM7-F1
#
_cell.length_a   1.000
_cell.length_b   1.000
_cell.length_c   1.000
_cell.angle_alpha   90.00
_cell.angle_beta   90.00
_cell.angle_gamma   90.00
#
_symmetry.space_group_name_H-M   'P 1'
#
loop_
_entity.id
_entity.type
_entity.pdbx_description
1 polymer ?
#
loop_
_entity_poly.entity_id
_entity_poly.type
_entity_poly.pdbx_seq_one_letter_code
_entity_poly.pdbx_strand_id
1 'polypeptide(L)'
;MEDSTAAKGAPGDGGEEEVTRLLQAAAGGDGVAADELLPLVYGALRSLAADMFLDERRNHTLQPTALVHEAYVRLVQARDVSWESRGQFFVLAARAMRNILVDHA
;
A
#
# COMPACT_ATOMS: atom_id res chain seq x y z
N MET A 1 -24.59 29.58 -17.69
CA MET A 1 -23.19 29.87 -18.01
C MET A 1 -22.44 29.54 -16.73
N GLU A 2 -21.89 28.35 -16.52
CA GLU A 2 -21.53 27.28 -17.44
C GLU A 2 -22.16 25.95 -17.00
N ASP A 3 -22.64 25.22 -18.00
CA ASP A 3 -22.91 23.80 -17.96
C ASP A 3 -21.57 23.07 -17.83
N SER A 4 -21.39 22.27 -16.78
CA SER A 4 -20.35 21.24 -16.77
C SER A 4 -20.85 20.00 -16.03
N THR A 5 -21.76 19.34 -16.74
CA THR A 5 -22.04 17.92 -16.58
C THR A 5 -20.89 17.15 -17.25
N ALA A 6 -19.98 16.57 -16.48
CA ALA A 6 -19.14 15.41 -16.83
C ALA A 6 -18.15 15.14 -15.67
N ALA A 7 -17.97 13.96 -15.11
CA ALA A 7 -18.48 12.65 -15.39
C ALA A 7 -18.66 11.93 -14.05
N LYS A 8 -19.85 11.32 -13.86
CA LYS A 8 -20.05 10.31 -12.84
C LYS A 8 -19.19 9.10 -13.24
N GLY A 9 -18.07 8.90 -12.56
CA GLY A 9 -17.22 7.72 -12.69
C GLY A 9 -18.05 6.45 -12.57
N ALA A 10 -17.69 5.45 -13.35
CA ALA A 10 -18.41 4.19 -13.43
C ALA A 10 -18.56 3.53 -12.04
N PRO A 11 -19.63 2.76 -11.78
CA PRO A 11 -19.94 2.21 -10.45
C PRO A 11 -18.99 1.09 -9.96
N GLY A 12 -17.77 0.97 -10.51
CA GLY A 12 -16.75 -0.01 -10.10
C GLY A 12 -15.43 0.59 -9.61
N ASP A 13 -15.13 1.86 -9.94
CA ASP A 13 -13.74 2.36 -9.94
C ASP A 13 -13.42 3.31 -8.76
N GLY A 14 -14.46 3.75 -8.03
CA GLY A 14 -14.32 4.76 -6.96
C GLY A 14 -13.42 4.34 -5.80
N GLY A 15 -13.25 3.03 -5.57
CA GLY A 15 -12.35 2.51 -4.54
C GLY A 15 -10.87 2.52 -4.94
N GLU A 16 -10.56 2.40 -6.24
CA GLU A 16 -9.18 2.43 -6.74
C GLU A 16 -8.67 3.87 -6.87
N GLU A 17 -9.53 4.76 -7.36
CA GLU A 17 -9.27 6.20 -7.38
C GLU A 17 -9.05 6.72 -5.96
N GLU A 18 -9.87 6.30 -5.00
CA GLU A 18 -9.73 6.73 -3.61
C GLU A 18 -8.41 6.29 -2.98
N VAL A 19 -8.02 5.02 -3.15
CA VAL A 19 -6.73 4.53 -2.66
C VAL A 19 -5.57 5.33 -3.27
N THR A 20 -5.66 5.66 -4.56
CA THR A 20 -4.62 6.42 -5.25
C THR A 20 -4.55 7.87 -4.74
N ARG A 21 -5.69 8.51 -4.48
CA ARG A 21 -5.74 9.85 -3.86
C ARG A 21 -5.12 9.86 -2.47
N LEU A 22 -5.49 8.89 -1.63
CA LEU A 22 -4.96 8.76 -0.26
C LEU A 22 -3.45 8.49 -0.28
N LEU A 23 -2.94 7.69 -1.21
CA LEU A 23 -1.51 7.46 -1.40
C LEU A 23 -0.75 8.75 -1.73
N GLN A 24 -1.29 9.57 -2.64
CA GLN A 24 -0.67 10.83 -3.02
C GLN A 24 -0.64 11.83 -1.86
N ALA A 25 -1.74 11.94 -1.11
CA ALA A 25 -1.79 12.82 0.06
C ALA A 25 -0.86 12.33 1.18
N ALA A 26 -0.83 11.02 1.45
CA ALA A 26 0.08 10.43 2.42
C ALA A 26 1.57 10.68 2.06
N ALA A 27 1.93 10.55 0.78
CA ALA A 27 3.29 10.88 0.31
C ALA A 27 3.62 12.38 0.44
N GLY A 28 2.61 13.24 0.35
CA GLY A 28 2.70 14.67 0.67
C GLY A 28 2.87 15.00 2.15
N GLY A 29 2.82 14.00 3.04
CA GLY A 29 2.94 14.15 4.48
C GLY A 29 1.62 14.27 5.23
N ASP A 30 0.48 14.00 4.57
CA ASP A 30 -0.83 13.95 5.23
C ASP A 30 -0.97 12.66 6.05
N GLY A 31 -0.81 12.79 7.36
CA GLY A 31 -0.98 11.67 8.30
C GLY A 31 -2.40 11.14 8.38
N VAL A 32 -3.42 11.97 8.13
CA VAL A 32 -4.82 11.54 8.15
C VAL A 32 -5.09 10.65 6.94
N ALA A 33 -4.60 11.04 5.76
CA ALA A 33 -4.70 10.21 4.57
C ALA A 33 -3.97 8.86 4.73
N ALA A 34 -2.84 8.84 5.45
CA ALA A 34 -2.15 7.59 5.79
C ALA A 34 -2.99 6.73 6.75
N ASP A 35 -3.67 7.31 7.73
CA ASP A 35 -4.53 6.54 8.64
C ASP A 35 -5.77 5.98 7.92
N GLU A 36 -6.33 6.72 6.96
CA GLU A 36 -7.47 6.29 6.13
C GLU A 36 -7.07 5.24 5.08
N LEU A 37 -5.85 5.33 4.53
CA LEU A 37 -5.33 4.38 3.55
C LEU A 37 -5.13 2.99 4.17
N LEU A 38 -4.60 2.94 5.40
CA LEU A 38 -4.18 1.70 6.05
C LEU A 38 -5.27 0.60 6.03
N PRO A 39 -6.51 0.82 6.51
CA PRO A 39 -7.54 -0.23 6.50
C PRO A 39 -7.92 -0.71 5.08
N LEU A 40 -7.76 0.13 4.04
CA LEU A 40 -8.09 -0.21 2.66
C LEU A 40 -7.06 -1.16 2.01
N VAL A 41 -5.81 -1.08 2.45
CA VAL A 41 -4.70 -1.87 1.88
C VAL A 41 -4.21 -2.99 2.80
N TYR A 42 -4.43 -2.90 4.11
CA TYR A 42 -3.88 -3.81 5.12
C TYR A 42 -4.23 -5.28 4.87
N GLY A 43 -5.49 -5.58 4.51
CA GLY A 43 -5.92 -6.94 4.21
C GLY A 43 -5.13 -7.56 3.06
N ALA A 44 -4.94 -6.81 1.97
CA ALA A 44 -4.18 -7.26 0.81
C ALA A 44 -2.68 -7.39 1.12
N LEU A 45 -2.10 -6.45 1.87
CA LEU A 45 -0.72 -6.53 2.33
C LEU A 45 -0.49 -7.76 3.23
N ARG A 46 -1.43 -8.08 4.12
CA ARG A 46 -1.35 -9.25 4.99
C ARG A 46 -1.41 -10.55 4.22
N SER A 47 -2.28 -10.67 3.22
CA SER A 47 -2.32 -11.85 2.35
C SER A 47 -0.99 -12.01 1.59
N LEU A 48 -0.48 -10.91 1.02
CA LEU A 48 0.77 -10.92 0.29
C LEU A 48 1.97 -11.30 1.17
N ALA A 49 2.02 -10.79 2.40
CA ALA A 49 3.03 -11.20 3.38
C ALA A 49 2.88 -12.68 3.74
N ALA A 50 1.67 -13.16 4.02
CA ALA A 50 1.45 -14.56 4.39
C ALA A 50 1.93 -15.53 3.29
N ASP A 51 1.67 -15.21 2.01
CA ASP A 51 2.14 -16.00 0.88
C ASP A 51 3.68 -16.07 0.81
N MET A 52 4.38 -14.96 1.10
CA MET A 52 5.85 -14.94 1.13
C MET A 52 6.43 -15.84 2.24
N PHE A 53 5.78 -15.90 3.41
CA PHE A 53 6.22 -16.77 4.51
C PHE A 53 5.94 -18.25 4.27
N LEU A 54 5.03 -18.62 3.36
CA LEU A 54 4.79 -20.02 3.00
C LEU A 54 5.94 -20.61 2.16
N ASP A 55 6.55 -19.78 1.31
CA ASP A 55 7.69 -20.17 0.46
C ASP A 55 9.04 -20.11 1.21
N GLU A 56 9.10 -19.45 2.38
CA GLU A 56 10.31 -19.30 3.19
C GLU A 56 10.40 -20.33 4.33
N ARG A 57 11.64 -20.61 4.77
CA ARG A 57 11.91 -21.61 5.82
C ARG A 57 11.27 -21.17 7.15
N ARG A 58 10.66 -22.12 7.86
CA ARG A 58 9.90 -21.92 9.14
C ARG A 58 10.71 -21.40 10.35
N ASN A 59 11.89 -20.82 10.15
CA ASN A 59 12.81 -20.45 11.22
C ASN A 59 12.92 -18.93 11.44
N HIS A 60 12.09 -18.11 10.78
CA HIS A 60 12.13 -16.66 10.94
C HIS A 60 11.41 -16.24 12.22
N THR A 61 12.03 -15.34 12.99
CA THR A 61 11.43 -14.71 14.18
C THR A 61 10.47 -13.57 13.81
N LEU A 62 10.49 -13.14 12.54
CA LEU A 62 9.64 -12.06 12.03
C LEU A 62 8.20 -12.54 11.86
N GLN A 63 7.25 -11.77 12.39
CA GLN A 63 5.82 -12.03 12.21
C GLN A 63 5.30 -11.34 10.95
N PRO A 64 4.36 -11.96 10.19
CA PRO A 64 3.78 -11.34 8.99
C PRO A 64 3.17 -9.95 9.24
N THR A 65 2.59 -9.72 10.41
CA THR A 65 2.02 -8.42 10.80
C THR A 65 3.09 -7.35 11.01
N ALA A 66 4.25 -7.72 11.56
CA ALA A 66 5.39 -6.81 11.71
C ALA A 66 5.94 -6.42 10.33
N LEU A 67 6.10 -7.41 9.44
CA LEU A 67 6.52 -7.18 8.05
C LEU A 67 5.61 -6.21 7.32
N VAL A 68 4.29 -6.39 7.45
CA VAL A 68 3.29 -5.49 6.84
C VAL A 68 3.42 -4.07 7.37
N HIS A 69 3.52 -3.91 8.69
CA HIS A 69 3.60 -2.59 9.30
C HIS A 69 4.89 -1.85 8.89
N GLU A 70 6.02 -2.54 8.89
CA GLU A 70 7.31 -1.96 8.51
C GLU A 70 7.36 -1.59 7.02
N ALA A 71 6.86 -2.48 6.14
CA ALA A 71 6.75 -2.19 4.72
C ALA A 71 5.83 -0.98 4.47
N TYR A 72 4.68 -0.92 5.15
CA TYR A 72 3.75 0.19 5.04
C TYR A 72 4.40 1.52 5.41
N VAL A 73 5.04 1.59 6.58
CA VAL A 73 5.73 2.79 7.08
C VAL A 73 6.81 3.26 6.10
N ARG A 74 7.62 2.35 5.54
CA ARG A 74 8.64 2.71 4.54
C ARG A 74 8.04 3.32 3.28
N LEU A 75 6.90 2.81 2.80
CA LEU A 75 6.27 3.29 1.57
C LEU A 75 5.60 4.65 1.77
N VAL A 76 4.86 4.86 2.85
CA VAL A 76 4.20 6.16 3.10
C VAL A 76 5.19 7.28 3.43
N GLN A 77 6.37 6.93 3.96
CA GLN A 77 7.46 7.89 4.19
C GLN A 77 8.32 8.15 2.94
N ALA A 78 8.08 7.43 1.83
CA ALA A 78 8.84 7.62 0.61
C ALA A 78 8.39 8.90 -0.11
N ARG A 79 9.15 9.98 0.11
CA ARG A 79 8.83 11.34 -0.40
C ARG A 79 9.05 11.51 -1.91
N ASP A 80 9.87 10.65 -2.52
CA ASP A 80 10.24 10.75 -3.94
C ASP A 80 9.43 9.81 -4.85
N VAL A 81 8.37 9.19 -4.33
CA VAL A 81 7.51 8.29 -5.11
C VAL A 81 6.25 9.01 -5.53
N SER A 82 6.08 9.16 -6.85
CA SER A 82 4.79 9.53 -7.42
C SER A 82 3.92 8.29 -7.49
N TRP A 83 2.87 8.25 -6.68
CA TRP A 83 1.89 7.16 -6.67
C TRP A 83 0.87 7.40 -7.79
N GLU A 84 0.95 6.59 -8.84
CA GLU A 84 0.08 6.68 -10.02
C GLU A 84 -1.08 5.69 -9.95
N SER A 85 -0.93 4.61 -9.18
CA SER A 85 -2.00 3.63 -8.99
C SER A 85 -1.84 2.78 -7.73
N ARG A 86 -2.97 2.24 -7.26
CA ARG A 86 -3.01 1.17 -6.27
C ARG A 86 -2.13 -0.04 -6.65
N GLY A 87 -2.06 -0.40 -7.94
CA GLY A 87 -1.25 -1.52 -8.41
C GLY A 87 0.25 -1.30 -8.19
N GLN A 88 0.75 -0.10 -8.52
CA GLN A 88 2.14 0.29 -8.27
C GLN A 88 2.48 0.19 -6.78
N PHE A 89 1.56 0.60 -5.90
CA PHE A 89 1.73 0.46 -4.45
C PHE A 89 1.96 -1.00 -4.03
N PHE A 90 1.14 -1.94 -4.49
CA PHE A 90 1.33 -3.35 -4.12
C PHE A 90 2.61 -3.96 -4.70
N VAL A 91 3.03 -3.55 -5.89
CA VAL A 91 4.32 -3.99 -6.48
C VAL A 91 5.49 -3.52 -5.62
N LEU A 92 5.48 -2.24 -5.22
CA LEU A 92 6.52 -1.68 -4.37
C LEU A 92 6.47 -2.25 -2.95
N ALA A 93 5.28 -2.52 -2.41
CA ALA A 93 5.12 -3.19 -1.13
C ALA A 93 5.69 -4.60 -1.14
N ALA A 94 5.40 -5.38 -2.18
CA ALA A 94 5.95 -6.73 -2.33
C ALA A 94 7.48 -6.71 -2.41
N ARG A 95 8.07 -5.70 -3.05
CA ARG A 95 9.51 -5.52 -3.11
C ARG A 95 10.09 -5.15 -1.74
N ALA A 96 9.48 -4.20 -1.04
CA ALA A 96 9.90 -3.80 0.29
C ALA A 96 9.85 -4.98 1.28
N MET A 97 8.77 -5.75 1.27
CA MET A 97 8.62 -6.94 2.12
C MET A 97 9.69 -7.99 1.88
N ARG A 98 10.00 -8.30 0.61
CA ARG A 98 11.08 -9.24 0.27
C ARG A 98 12.44 -8.76 0.75
N ASN A 99 12.74 -7.47 0.61
CA ASN A 99 14.00 -6.91 1.11
C ASN A 99 14.10 -7.07 2.63
N ILE A 100 13.03 -6.76 3.37
CA ILE A 100 12.99 -6.93 4.84
C ILE A 100 13.19 -8.40 5.22
N LEU A 101 12.51 -9.32 4.55
CA LEU A 101 12.67 -10.76 4.83
C LEU A 101 14.10 -11.22 4.63
N VAL A 102 14.76 -10.79 3.54
CA VAL A 102 16.17 -11.10 3.28
C VAL A 102 17.11 -10.47 4.32
N ASP A 103 16.84 -9.24 4.74
CA ASP A 103 17.65 -8.55 5.76
C ASP A 103 17.52 -9.19 7.17
N HIS A 104 16.42 -9.90 7.41
CA HIS A 104 16.10 -10.57 8.68
C HIS A 104 16.28 -12.10 8.68
N ALA A 105 16.69 -12.70 7.55
CA ALA A 105 16.94 -14.14 7.38
C ALA A 105 18.40 -14.52 7.64
#